data_AF-A0A4S9DXK4-F1
#
_entry.id   AF-A0A4S9DXK4-F1
#
_cell.length_a   1.000
_cell.length_b   1.000
_cell.length_c   1.000
_cell.angle_alpha   90.00
_cell.angle_beta   90.00
_cell.angle_gamma   90.00
#
_symmetry.space_group_name_H-M   'P 1'
#
loop_
_entity.id
_entity.type
_entity.pdbx_description
1 polymer ?
#
loop_
_entity_poly.entity_id
_entity_poly.type
_entity_poly.pdbx_seq_one_letter_code
_entity_poly.pdbx_strand_id
1 'polypeptide(L)'
;MKRLPSKELSRHALASKLKACASHIAVSTPDPRRSNERTDDPDHASNMPHIESPMPPLESIFKSFSGTWKLHRSLTSALPGFPSGTFTGTATFKPQSAFDSLSLLYHETGELVTEQGYKLLANRKYIYRLSPDDEKISIWFVKEPAPDGNEEVDYLFHELEFSLLDQRWIAKGDHLCEKDMYWAFYDFRLDNNMEKWGLRYKVKGPQKDYLSDSAYERVA
;
A
#
# COMPACT_ATOMS: atom_id res chain seq x y z
N MET A 1 45.13 3.37 -21.66
CA MET A 1 44.01 3.42 -20.70
C MET A 1 42.70 3.61 -21.46
N LYS A 2 41.88 2.57 -21.62
CA LYS A 2 40.54 2.70 -22.20
C LYS A 2 39.57 3.03 -21.06
N ARG A 3 38.97 4.22 -21.09
CA ARG A 3 37.84 4.56 -20.20
C ARG A 3 36.67 3.65 -20.53
N LEU A 4 36.13 2.95 -19.52
CA LEU A 4 34.87 2.24 -19.63
C LEU A 4 33.74 3.26 -19.85
N PRO A 5 32.77 3.01 -20.74
CA PRO A 5 31.64 3.91 -20.92
C PRO A 5 30.72 3.80 -19.71
N SER A 6 30.44 4.92 -19.04
CA SER A 6 29.36 4.99 -18.05
C SER A 6 28.04 4.77 -18.78
N LYS A 7 27.28 3.75 -18.38
CA LYS A 7 25.91 3.55 -18.85
C LYS A 7 25.04 4.69 -18.30
N GLU A 8 24.92 5.79 -19.03
CA GLU A 8 23.86 6.76 -18.78
C GLU A 8 22.51 6.07 -19.08
N LEU A 9 21.72 5.82 -18.04
CA LEU A 9 20.33 5.43 -18.22
C LEU A 9 19.54 6.68 -18.67
N SER A 10 18.90 6.59 -19.83
CA SER A 10 18.08 7.69 -20.34
C SER A 10 16.86 7.94 -19.45
N ARG A 11 16.37 9.18 -19.41
CA ARG A 11 15.17 9.59 -18.64
C ARG A 11 13.94 8.69 -18.92
N HIS A 12 13.79 8.22 -20.16
CA HIS A 12 12.71 7.32 -20.55
C HIS A 12 12.84 5.93 -19.92
N ALA A 13 14.06 5.37 -19.84
CA ALA A 13 14.30 4.09 -19.19
C ALA A 13 14.11 4.15 -17.66
N LEU A 14 14.34 5.32 -17.05
CA LEU A 14 14.12 5.56 -15.63
C LEU A 14 12.62 5.68 -15.30
N ALA A 15 11.85 6.34 -16.16
CA ALA A 15 10.40 6.47 -16.03
C ALA A 15 9.66 5.12 -16.22
N SER A 16 10.09 4.28 -17.18
CA SER A 16 9.47 2.96 -17.39
C SER A 16 9.70 2.00 -16.22
N LYS A 17 10.87 2.04 -15.60
CA LYS A 17 11.19 1.26 -14.38
C LYS A 17 10.33 1.64 -13.17
N LEU A 18 9.95 2.92 -13.05
CA LEU A 18 9.03 3.39 -12.02
C LEU A 18 7.57 3.02 -12.32
N LYS A 19 7.17 3.03 -13.60
CA LYS A 19 5.82 2.65 -14.03
C LYS A 19 5.55 1.16 -13.83
N ALA A 20 6.56 0.31 -14.04
CA ALA A 20 6.52 -1.14 -13.80
C ALA A 20 6.20 -1.54 -12.33
N CYS A 21 6.18 -0.59 -11.38
CA CYS A 21 5.68 -0.84 -10.03
C CYS A 21 4.17 -1.12 -9.94
N ALA A 22 3.38 -0.90 -10.99
CA ALA A 22 2.05 -1.48 -11.08
C ALA A 22 1.64 -1.64 -12.54
N SER A 23 1.55 -2.89 -13.01
CA SER A 23 0.60 -3.33 -14.04
C SER A 23 1.00 -4.74 -14.50
N HIS A 24 0.28 -5.78 -14.06
CA HIS A 24 -0.63 -6.60 -14.86
C HIS A 24 -0.96 -7.97 -14.19
N ILE A 25 -2.25 -8.27 -14.29
CA ILE A 25 -3.07 -9.44 -13.96
C ILE A 25 -2.35 -10.81 -13.95
N ALA A 26 -2.58 -11.57 -12.87
CA ALA A 26 -2.80 -13.02 -12.95
C ALA A 26 -3.76 -13.49 -11.84
N VAL A 27 -4.88 -14.08 -12.27
CA VAL A 27 -5.91 -14.73 -11.46
C VAL A 27 -5.34 -16.02 -10.83
N SER A 28 -5.51 -16.22 -9.53
CA SER A 28 -5.44 -17.55 -8.92
C SER A 28 -6.60 -17.76 -7.95
N THR A 29 -7.54 -18.63 -8.34
CA THR A 29 -8.59 -19.18 -7.46
C THR A 29 -7.97 -20.15 -6.44
N PRO A 30 -8.39 -20.16 -5.17
CA PRO A 30 -8.05 -21.24 -4.25
C PRO A 30 -8.91 -22.48 -4.53
N ASP A 31 -8.27 -23.64 -4.67
CA ASP A 31 -8.88 -24.97 -4.67
C ASP A 31 -9.12 -25.43 -3.22
N PRO A 32 -10.37 -25.66 -2.76
CA PRO A 32 -10.62 -26.08 -1.40
C PRO A 32 -10.94 -27.57 -1.34
N ARG A 33 -9.92 -28.44 -1.32
CA ARG A 33 -10.08 -29.83 -0.83
C ARG A 33 -8.85 -30.35 -0.11
N ARG A 34 -8.89 -30.31 1.23
CA ARG A 34 -8.63 -31.50 2.03
C ARG A 34 -9.22 -31.39 3.44
N SER A 35 -10.25 -32.19 3.67
CA SER A 35 -10.68 -32.66 4.97
C SER A 35 -9.56 -33.45 5.64
N ASN A 36 -9.41 -33.27 6.95
CA ASN A 36 -9.18 -34.40 7.84
C ASN A 36 -9.53 -34.04 9.29
N GLU A 37 -10.51 -34.77 9.80
CA GLU A 37 -10.88 -34.88 11.20
C GLU A 37 -9.71 -35.42 12.02
N ARG A 38 -9.56 -34.91 13.24
CA ARG A 38 -8.99 -35.67 14.35
C ARG A 38 -9.64 -35.19 15.65
N THR A 39 -10.41 -36.10 16.23
CA THR A 39 -10.93 -36.09 17.60
C THR A 39 -9.78 -36.11 18.59
N ASP A 40 -9.86 -35.32 19.67
CA ASP A 40 -9.27 -35.67 20.98
C ASP A 40 -9.97 -34.84 22.10
N ASP A 41 -10.07 -35.50 23.26
CA ASP A 41 -10.91 -35.28 24.46
C ASP A 41 -10.97 -33.87 25.08
N PRO A 42 -12.10 -33.47 25.71
CA PRO A 42 -12.23 -32.23 26.45
C PRO A 42 -11.98 -32.48 27.94
N ASP A 43 -10.81 -32.15 28.46
CA ASP A 43 -10.72 -31.67 29.84
C ASP A 43 -9.33 -31.11 30.14
N HIS A 44 -9.34 -29.97 30.82
CA HIS A 44 -8.18 -29.32 31.45
C HIS A 44 -7.30 -28.40 30.60
N ALA A 45 -7.84 -27.21 30.24
CA ALA A 45 -7.04 -26.03 29.96
C ALA A 45 -7.53 -24.82 30.78
N SER A 46 -6.73 -24.51 31.80
CA SER A 46 -6.59 -23.26 32.55
C SER A 46 -7.42 -22.05 32.11
N ASN A 47 -8.23 -21.56 33.05
CA ASN A 47 -8.89 -20.25 33.03
C ASN A 47 -7.85 -19.12 33.15
N MET A 48 -7.14 -18.83 32.06
CA MET A 48 -6.41 -17.57 31.89
C MET A 48 -7.41 -16.52 31.41
N PRO A 49 -7.42 -15.28 31.96
CA PRO A 49 -8.30 -14.24 31.44
C PRO A 49 -7.94 -14.01 29.98
N HIS A 50 -8.86 -14.37 29.07
CA HIS A 50 -8.81 -13.92 27.69
C HIS A 50 -8.99 -12.40 27.71
N ILE A 51 -7.87 -11.68 27.71
CA ILE A 51 -7.89 -10.25 27.38
C ILE A 51 -8.17 -10.23 25.88
N GLU A 52 -9.46 -10.11 25.51
CA GLU A 52 -9.84 -9.84 24.13
C GLU A 52 -9.03 -8.63 23.66
N SER A 53 -8.29 -8.82 22.58
CA SER A 53 -7.60 -7.69 21.95
C SER A 53 -8.67 -6.70 21.53
N PRO A 54 -8.47 -5.39 21.77
CA PRO A 54 -9.46 -4.40 21.36
C PRO A 54 -9.73 -4.53 19.86
N MET A 55 -10.96 -4.23 19.45
CA MET A 55 -11.32 -4.16 18.04
C MET A 55 -10.75 -2.89 17.42
N PRO A 56 -10.21 -2.92 16.18
CA PRO A 56 -9.74 -1.72 15.50
C PRO A 56 -10.89 -0.75 15.21
N PRO A 57 -10.69 0.57 15.35
CA PRO A 57 -11.70 1.58 15.04
C PRO A 57 -11.76 1.85 13.53
N LEU A 58 -12.16 0.84 12.74
CA LEU A 58 -12.09 0.83 11.27
C LEU A 58 -12.78 2.02 10.63
N GLU A 59 -14.00 2.34 11.06
CA GLU A 59 -14.73 3.50 10.55
C GLU A 59 -13.98 4.81 10.80
N SER A 60 -13.45 5.00 12.01
CA SER A 60 -12.72 6.22 12.36
C SER A 60 -11.44 6.33 11.54
N ILE A 61 -10.69 5.23 11.35
CA ILE A 61 -9.49 5.19 10.50
C ILE A 61 -9.87 5.51 9.05
N PHE A 62 -10.90 4.85 8.51
CA PHE A 62 -11.34 5.03 7.14
C PHE A 62 -11.80 6.45 6.85
N LYS A 63 -12.70 7.00 7.69
CA LYS A 63 -13.17 8.38 7.61
C LYS A 63 -12.00 9.36 7.68
N SER A 64 -11.01 9.06 8.53
CA SER A 64 -9.84 9.90 8.73
C SER A 64 -8.93 9.98 7.50
N PHE A 65 -8.99 9.09 6.51
CA PHE A 65 -8.21 9.25 5.28
C PHE A 65 -8.69 10.42 4.41
N SER A 66 -9.99 10.74 4.43
CA SER A 66 -10.62 11.71 3.54
C SER A 66 -9.91 13.06 3.54
N GLY A 67 -9.79 13.69 2.37
CA GLY A 67 -9.19 15.02 2.21
C GLY A 67 -7.79 14.98 1.58
N THR A 68 -7.01 16.03 1.83
CA THR A 68 -5.71 16.26 1.18
C THR A 68 -4.57 16.14 2.18
N TRP A 69 -3.46 15.56 1.73
CA TRP A 69 -2.27 15.28 2.51
C TRP A 69 -1.02 15.74 1.78
N LYS A 70 -0.09 16.35 2.52
CA LYS A 70 1.31 16.43 2.10
C LYS A 70 1.90 15.03 2.17
N LEU A 71 2.60 14.62 1.12
CA LEU A 71 3.23 13.33 1.01
C LEU A 71 4.74 13.50 0.85
N HIS A 72 5.48 12.95 1.79
CA HIS A 72 6.92 12.81 1.70
C HIS A 72 7.29 11.34 1.74
N ARG A 73 8.17 10.89 0.85
CA ARG A 73 8.54 9.49 0.76
C ARG A 73 10.02 9.31 0.49
N SER A 74 10.69 8.50 1.30
CA SER A 74 12.03 8.01 1.03
C SER A 74 11.96 6.70 0.27
N LEU A 75 12.75 6.57 -0.80
CA LEU A 75 12.85 5.36 -1.63
C LEU A 75 14.31 4.89 -1.67
N THR A 76 14.54 3.64 -1.31
CA THR A 76 15.88 3.02 -1.35
C THR A 76 15.79 1.71 -2.11
N SER A 77 16.43 1.61 -3.28
CA SER A 77 16.50 0.37 -4.04
C SER A 77 17.84 -0.33 -3.89
N ALA A 78 17.81 -1.65 -3.82
CA ALA A 78 19.01 -2.50 -3.87
C ALA A 78 19.38 -2.92 -5.31
N LEU A 79 18.52 -2.68 -6.30
CA LEU A 79 18.79 -3.04 -7.70
C LEU A 79 19.60 -1.95 -8.41
N PRO A 80 20.71 -2.28 -9.08
CA PRO A 80 21.46 -1.33 -9.88
C PRO A 80 20.59 -0.65 -10.96
N GLY A 81 20.62 0.68 -10.98
CA GLY A 81 19.89 1.48 -11.96
C GLY A 81 18.37 1.57 -11.73
N PHE A 82 17.89 1.20 -10.55
CA PHE A 82 16.61 1.67 -10.01
C PHE A 82 16.87 2.88 -9.10
N PRO A 83 16.04 3.93 -9.16
CA PRO A 83 16.32 5.15 -8.44
C PRO A 83 16.10 4.96 -6.95
N SER A 84 17.10 5.34 -6.16
CA SER A 84 16.92 5.77 -4.77
C SER A 84 16.76 7.30 -4.75
N GLY A 85 16.00 7.81 -3.79
CA GLY A 85 15.74 9.24 -3.70
C GLY A 85 14.58 9.60 -2.79
N THR A 86 14.15 10.85 -2.92
CA THR A 86 13.07 11.44 -2.13
C THR A 86 11.94 11.90 -3.04
N PHE A 87 10.74 11.36 -2.80
CA PHE A 87 9.52 11.84 -3.42
C PHE A 87 8.85 12.88 -2.51
N THR A 88 8.44 14.00 -3.10
CA THR A 88 7.60 15.01 -2.43
C THR A 88 6.39 15.31 -3.32
N GLY A 89 5.21 15.35 -2.71
CA GLY A 89 3.97 15.54 -3.45
C GLY A 89 2.76 15.73 -2.54
N THR A 90 1.60 15.50 -3.15
CA THR A 90 0.29 15.60 -2.50
C THR A 90 -0.48 14.32 -2.76
N ALA A 91 -1.19 13.83 -1.75
CA ALA A 91 -2.17 12.75 -1.89
C ALA A 91 -3.57 13.27 -1.55
N THR A 92 -4.57 12.85 -2.32
CA THR A 92 -5.98 13.13 -2.03
C THR A 92 -6.76 11.84 -1.89
N PHE A 93 -7.67 11.82 -0.92
CA PHE A 93 -8.71 10.80 -0.76
C PHE A 93 -10.08 11.46 -0.97
N LYS A 94 -10.76 11.11 -2.06
CA LYS A 94 -12.07 11.66 -2.42
C LYS A 94 -13.14 10.57 -2.39
N PRO A 95 -14.37 10.84 -1.96
CA PRO A 95 -15.47 9.89 -2.10
C PRO A 95 -15.59 9.35 -3.53
N GLN A 96 -15.75 8.05 -3.66
CA GLN A 96 -15.99 7.35 -4.92
C GLN A 96 -17.14 6.36 -4.72
N SER A 97 -17.81 5.98 -5.81
CA SER A 97 -18.92 5.03 -5.82
C SER A 97 -18.61 3.76 -6.61
N ALA A 98 -17.33 3.34 -6.62
CA ALA A 98 -16.87 2.21 -7.43
C ALA A 98 -17.41 0.87 -6.90
N PHE A 99 -17.67 0.81 -5.59
CA PHE A 99 -18.31 -0.32 -4.91
C PHE A 99 -19.67 0.11 -4.35
N ASP A 100 -19.60 1.01 -3.37
CA ASP A 100 -20.70 1.54 -2.56
C ASP A 100 -20.28 2.94 -2.04
N SER A 101 -21.05 3.52 -1.11
CA SER A 101 -20.73 4.82 -0.50
C SER A 101 -19.55 4.80 0.47
N LEU A 102 -18.95 3.63 0.73
CA LEU A 102 -17.83 3.43 1.64
C LEU A 102 -16.51 3.19 0.87
N SER A 103 -16.34 3.92 -0.24
CA SER A 103 -15.10 3.90 -1.02
C SER A 103 -14.50 5.30 -1.22
N LEU A 104 -13.16 5.36 -1.21
CA LEU A 104 -12.37 6.56 -1.41
C LEU A 104 -11.37 6.35 -2.57
N LEU A 105 -11.37 7.26 -3.53
CA LEU A 105 -10.32 7.39 -4.54
C LEU A 105 -9.09 8.01 -3.91
N TYR A 106 -8.03 7.20 -3.77
CA TYR A 106 -6.69 7.70 -3.55
C TYR A 106 -6.08 8.17 -4.87
N HIS A 107 -5.49 9.36 -4.87
CA HIS A 107 -4.67 9.85 -5.98
C HIS A 107 -3.48 10.64 -5.42
N GLU A 108 -2.26 10.21 -5.74
CA GLU A 108 -1.04 10.97 -5.47
C GLU A 108 -0.43 11.55 -6.74
N THR A 109 0.19 12.72 -6.60
CA THR A 109 1.03 13.35 -7.62
C THR A 109 2.23 14.02 -6.94
N GLY A 110 3.38 14.03 -7.62
CA GLY A 110 4.58 14.69 -7.11
C GLY A 110 5.82 14.42 -7.94
N GLU A 111 6.97 14.74 -7.35
CA GLU A 111 8.28 14.60 -7.97
C GLU A 111 9.18 13.72 -7.10
N LEU A 112 9.78 12.69 -7.70
CA LEU A 112 10.91 11.95 -7.14
C LEU A 112 12.20 12.62 -7.59
N VAL A 113 12.98 13.12 -6.63
CA VAL A 113 14.34 13.58 -6.82
C VAL A 113 15.28 12.43 -6.46
N THR A 114 16.00 11.90 -7.45
CA THR A 114 16.95 10.80 -7.23
C THR A 114 18.25 11.30 -6.60
N GLU A 115 19.01 10.41 -5.99
CA GLU A 115 20.35 10.74 -5.44
C GLU A 115 21.32 11.28 -6.50
N GLN A 116 21.10 10.95 -7.78
CA GLN A 116 21.87 11.46 -8.91
C GLN A 116 21.32 12.82 -9.44
N GLY A 117 20.32 13.40 -8.77
CA GLY A 117 19.74 14.69 -9.12
C GLY A 117 18.70 14.64 -10.25
N TYR A 118 18.30 13.46 -10.72
CA TYR A 118 17.22 13.36 -11.69
C TYR A 118 15.87 13.67 -11.03
N LYS A 119 15.00 14.33 -11.79
CA LYS A 119 13.65 14.69 -11.38
C LYS A 119 12.65 13.92 -12.22
N LEU A 120 11.77 13.19 -11.56
CA LEU A 120 10.82 12.28 -12.19
C LEU A 120 9.43 12.56 -11.64
N LEU A 121 8.52 12.97 -12.51
CA LEU A 121 7.11 13.12 -12.14
C LEU A 121 6.50 11.73 -11.93
N ALA A 122 5.80 11.56 -10.82
CA ALA A 122 5.08 10.34 -10.52
C ALA A 122 3.64 10.66 -10.11
N ASN A 123 2.74 9.75 -10.48
CA ASN A 123 1.36 9.75 -10.03
C ASN A 123 0.91 8.30 -9.84
N ARG A 124 -0.04 8.08 -8.93
CA ARG A 124 -0.61 6.76 -8.65
C ARG A 124 -2.04 6.91 -8.12
N LYS A 125 -2.91 5.95 -8.47
CA LYS A 125 -4.28 5.85 -7.98
C LYS A 125 -4.58 4.48 -7.38
N TYR A 126 -5.44 4.46 -6.37
CA TYR A 126 -6.00 3.26 -5.74
C TYR A 126 -7.42 3.55 -5.26
N ILE A 127 -8.22 2.52 -5.04
CA ILE A 127 -9.51 2.65 -4.35
C ILE A 127 -9.39 1.99 -2.98
N TYR A 128 -9.67 2.76 -1.93
CA TYR A 128 -9.78 2.25 -0.57
C TYR A 128 -11.25 1.98 -0.30
N ARG A 129 -11.58 0.80 0.21
CA ARG A 129 -12.95 0.39 0.54
C ARG A 129 -13.04 -0.08 1.98
N LEU A 130 -14.03 0.40 2.71
CA LEU A 130 -14.46 -0.17 3.98
C LEU A 130 -15.62 -1.14 3.71
N SER A 131 -15.48 -2.39 4.15
CA SER A 131 -16.57 -3.38 4.20
C SER A 131 -16.99 -3.55 5.66
N PRO A 132 -18.15 -3.01 6.09
CA PRO A 132 -18.63 -3.17 7.46
C PRO A 132 -18.95 -4.63 7.81
N ASP A 133 -19.54 -5.37 6.86
CA ASP A 133 -19.97 -6.76 7.07
C ASP A 133 -18.80 -7.72 7.27
N ASP A 134 -17.69 -7.44 6.58
CA ASP A 134 -16.46 -8.23 6.69
C ASP A 134 -15.43 -7.61 7.67
N GLU A 135 -15.79 -6.50 8.33
CA GLU A 135 -14.93 -5.75 9.25
C GLU A 135 -13.52 -5.49 8.70
N LYS A 136 -13.41 -4.96 7.47
CA LYS A 136 -12.11 -4.76 6.81
C LYS A 136 -12.00 -3.50 5.99
N ILE A 137 -10.77 -3.00 5.91
CA ILE A 137 -10.37 -2.01 4.91
C ILE A 137 -9.53 -2.72 3.86
N SER A 138 -9.88 -2.54 2.59
CA SER A 138 -9.22 -3.15 1.44
C SER A 138 -8.77 -2.09 0.44
N ILE A 139 -7.65 -2.35 -0.24
CA ILE A 139 -7.05 -1.46 -1.24
C ILE A 139 -7.09 -2.18 -2.59
N TRP A 140 -7.54 -1.46 -3.62
CA TRP A 140 -7.78 -2.00 -4.95
C TRP A 140 -7.04 -1.20 -6.01
N PHE A 141 -6.56 -1.91 -7.03
CA PHE A 141 -6.05 -1.27 -8.24
C PHE A 141 -7.17 -0.58 -9.02
N VAL A 142 -6.80 0.46 -9.75
CA VAL A 142 -7.68 1.20 -10.64
C VAL A 142 -7.31 0.86 -12.07
N LYS A 143 -8.30 0.67 -12.94
CA LYS A 143 -8.07 0.41 -14.37
C LYS A 143 -7.38 1.61 -15.02
N GLU A 144 -6.29 1.35 -15.73
CA GLU A 144 -5.57 2.36 -16.51
C GLU A 144 -5.51 1.98 -18.01
N PRO A 145 -5.91 2.88 -18.94
CA PRO A 145 -6.49 4.20 -18.69
C PRO A 145 -7.93 4.10 -18.14
N ALA A 146 -8.35 5.12 -17.40
CA ALA A 146 -9.72 5.22 -16.91
C ALA A 146 -10.71 5.27 -18.09
N PRO A 147 -11.62 4.27 -18.24
CA PRO A 147 -12.65 4.30 -19.28
C PRO A 147 -13.50 5.57 -19.13
N ASP A 148 -13.63 6.34 -20.21
CA ASP A 148 -14.46 7.56 -20.26
C ASP A 148 -14.19 8.60 -19.15
N GLY A 149 -13.00 8.58 -18.55
CA GLY A 149 -12.60 9.49 -17.47
C GLY A 149 -13.14 9.10 -16.08
N ASN A 150 -13.84 7.97 -15.96
CA ASN A 150 -14.32 7.44 -14.69
C ASN A 150 -13.36 6.37 -14.18
N GLU A 151 -12.82 6.56 -12.97
CA GLU A 151 -11.96 5.57 -12.34
C GLU A 151 -12.77 4.33 -11.96
N GLU A 152 -12.37 3.18 -12.47
CA GLU A 152 -13.01 1.89 -12.19
C GLU A 152 -12.08 0.95 -11.43
N VAL A 153 -12.67 0.09 -10.60
CA VAL A 153 -11.95 -0.99 -9.91
C VAL A 153 -11.37 -1.97 -10.92
N ASP A 154 -10.11 -2.34 -10.74
CA ASP A 154 -9.48 -3.46 -11.45
C ASP A 154 -9.55 -4.73 -10.58
N TYR A 155 -8.51 -5.02 -9.79
CA TYR A 155 -8.46 -6.15 -8.87
C TYR A 155 -7.90 -5.76 -7.50
N LEU A 156 -8.09 -6.65 -6.51
CA LEU A 156 -7.64 -6.46 -5.13
C LEU A 156 -6.10 -6.34 -5.10
N PHE A 157 -5.61 -5.32 -4.40
CA PHE A 157 -4.21 -5.23 -4.06
C PHE A 157 -3.96 -5.97 -2.74
N HIS A 158 -4.40 -5.42 -1.62
CA HIS A 158 -4.28 -6.07 -0.31
C HIS A 158 -5.38 -5.62 0.65
N GLU A 159 -5.63 -6.44 1.67
CA GLU A 159 -6.48 -6.13 2.81
C GLU A 159 -5.63 -5.72 4.01
N LEU A 160 -6.20 -4.94 4.93
CA LEU A 160 -5.51 -4.47 6.12
C LEU A 160 -5.79 -5.39 7.31
N GLU A 161 -4.75 -6.03 7.81
CA GLU A 161 -4.74 -6.80 9.05
C GLU A 161 -4.28 -5.92 10.21
N PHE A 162 -5.19 -5.58 11.12
CA PHE A 162 -4.93 -4.65 12.21
C PHE A 162 -4.34 -5.33 13.44
N SER A 163 -3.47 -4.60 14.15
CA SER A 163 -3.03 -4.95 15.49
C SER A 163 -2.73 -3.69 16.29
N LEU A 164 -2.72 -3.82 17.62
CA LEU A 164 -2.36 -2.75 18.52
C LEU A 164 -0.92 -2.93 19.00
N LEU A 165 -0.07 -1.92 18.78
CA LEU A 165 1.31 -1.89 19.23
C LEU A 165 1.59 -0.58 19.97
N ASP A 166 2.02 -0.66 21.23
CA ASP A 166 2.31 0.51 22.06
C ASP A 166 1.19 1.57 22.05
N GLN A 167 -0.06 1.11 22.20
CA GLN A 167 -1.28 1.94 22.15
C GLN A 167 -1.56 2.63 20.80
N ARG A 168 -0.90 2.19 19.71
CA ARG A 168 -1.11 2.68 18.36
C ARG A 168 -1.67 1.59 17.46
N TRP A 169 -2.61 1.96 16.61
CA TRP A 169 -3.13 1.08 15.59
C TRP A 169 -2.14 0.97 14.44
N ILE A 170 -1.71 -0.24 14.15
CA ILE A 170 -0.93 -0.57 12.97
C ILE A 170 -1.72 -1.53 12.10
N ALA A 171 -1.41 -1.56 10.82
CA ALA A 171 -1.92 -2.61 9.94
C ALA A 171 -0.84 -3.16 9.02
N LYS A 172 -1.02 -4.39 8.59
CA LYS A 172 -0.19 -5.04 7.57
C LYS A 172 -1.06 -5.48 6.40
N GLY A 173 -0.42 -5.67 5.26
CA GLY A 173 -1.01 -6.33 4.11
C GLY A 173 0.09 -6.79 3.19
N ASP A 174 -0.19 -7.76 2.34
CA ASP A 174 0.75 -8.23 1.34
C ASP A 174 0.08 -8.55 0.02
N HIS A 175 0.90 -8.58 -1.02
CA HIS A 175 0.46 -8.89 -2.37
C HIS A 175 1.63 -9.40 -3.20
N LEU A 176 1.41 -10.49 -3.93
CA LEU A 176 2.33 -10.94 -4.97
C LEU A 176 1.98 -10.23 -6.28
N CYS A 177 2.75 -9.21 -6.64
CA CYS A 177 2.61 -8.54 -7.93
C CYS A 177 3.51 -9.24 -8.95
N GLU A 178 2.92 -10.09 -9.79
CA GLU A 178 3.63 -10.96 -10.74
C GLU A 178 4.70 -11.84 -10.06
N LYS A 179 5.93 -11.34 -9.95
CA LYS A 179 7.10 -12.04 -9.40
C LYS A 179 7.72 -11.34 -8.20
N ASP A 180 7.23 -10.16 -7.84
CA ASP A 180 7.74 -9.38 -6.72
C ASP A 180 6.72 -9.34 -5.58
N MET A 181 7.16 -9.70 -4.38
CA MET A 181 6.34 -9.62 -3.18
C MET A 181 6.35 -8.20 -2.61
N TYR A 182 5.18 -7.72 -2.25
CA TYR A 182 4.96 -6.46 -1.55
C TYR A 182 4.47 -6.74 -0.15
N TRP A 183 5.09 -6.10 0.85
CA TRP A 183 4.60 -6.06 2.22
C TRP A 183 4.38 -4.62 2.62
N ALA A 184 3.13 -4.30 2.96
CA ALA A 184 2.70 -3.00 3.44
C ALA A 184 2.68 -2.98 4.97
N PHE A 185 3.12 -1.87 5.55
CA PHE A 185 3.05 -1.60 6.99
C PHE A 185 2.50 -0.19 7.19
N TYR A 186 1.36 -0.10 7.86
CA TYR A 186 0.67 1.13 8.17
C TYR A 186 0.85 1.49 9.64
N ASP A 187 0.99 2.77 9.93
CA ASP A 187 1.09 3.34 11.26
C ASP A 187 0.09 4.49 11.39
N PHE A 188 -1.02 4.24 12.09
CA PHE A 188 -2.11 5.19 12.27
C PHE A 188 -1.96 5.95 13.58
N ARG A 189 -1.76 7.27 13.51
CA ARG A 189 -1.63 8.15 14.68
C ARG A 189 -2.95 8.86 14.92
N LEU A 190 -3.84 8.19 15.66
CA LEU A 190 -5.18 8.66 15.96
C LEU A 190 -5.18 9.53 17.23
N ASP A 191 -4.67 10.76 17.15
CA ASP A 191 -4.68 11.72 18.27
C ASP A 191 -5.84 12.72 18.10
N ASN A 192 -7.03 12.40 18.62
CA ASN A 192 -8.33 13.08 18.39
C ASN A 192 -8.79 13.09 16.92
N ASN A 193 -7.92 13.44 15.99
CA ASN A 193 -8.05 13.31 14.54
C ASN A 193 -6.73 12.77 13.98
N MET A 194 -6.78 12.03 12.86
CA MET A 194 -5.54 11.58 12.20
C MET A 194 -4.89 12.76 11.48
N GLU A 195 -3.93 13.39 12.14
CA GLU A 195 -3.12 14.48 11.55
C GLU A 195 -1.93 13.96 10.75
N LYS A 196 -1.44 12.77 11.12
CA LYS A 196 -0.30 12.11 10.48
C LYS A 196 -0.50 10.61 10.42
N TRP A 197 0.01 9.97 9.38
CA TRP A 197 0.10 8.51 9.30
C TRP A 197 1.25 8.09 8.40
N GLY A 198 1.68 6.84 8.55
CA GLY A 198 2.80 6.26 7.81
C GLY A 198 2.38 5.07 6.96
N LEU A 199 3.04 4.90 5.81
CA LEU A 199 2.97 3.71 4.98
C LEU A 199 4.37 3.32 4.49
N ARG A 200 4.83 2.16 4.95
CA ARG A 200 6.07 1.56 4.49
C ARG A 200 5.77 0.37 3.60
N TYR A 201 6.45 0.30 2.46
CA TYR A 201 6.54 -0.91 1.66
C TYR A 201 7.94 -1.50 1.75
N LYS A 202 7.99 -2.82 1.94
CA LYS A 202 9.14 -3.64 1.57
C LYS A 202 8.76 -4.41 0.32
N VAL A 203 9.59 -4.34 -0.71
CA VAL A 203 9.37 -5.05 -1.97
C VAL A 203 10.58 -5.90 -2.29
N LYS A 204 10.35 -7.17 -2.62
CA LYS A 204 11.41 -8.12 -2.94
C LYS A 204 11.00 -9.06 -4.06
N GLY A 205 11.84 -9.16 -5.07
CA GLY A 205 11.71 -10.09 -6.17
C GLY A 205 12.80 -9.87 -7.23
N PRO A 206 12.71 -10.57 -8.37
CA PRO A 206 13.71 -10.49 -9.44
C PRO A 206 13.69 -9.15 -10.18
N GLN A 207 12.57 -8.43 -10.19
CA GLN A 207 12.41 -7.18 -10.92
C GLN A 207 12.46 -5.95 -10.01
N LYS A 208 12.11 -6.12 -8.72
CA LYS A 208 12.11 -5.05 -7.73
C LYS A 208 12.73 -5.49 -6.42
N ASP A 209 13.57 -4.63 -5.87
CA ASP A 209 14.12 -4.79 -4.54
C ASP A 209 14.28 -3.40 -3.94
N TYR A 210 13.33 -3.00 -3.10
CA TYR A 210 13.34 -1.66 -2.52
C TYR A 210 12.56 -1.57 -1.21
N LEU A 211 12.90 -0.52 -0.45
CA LEU A 211 12.13 0.00 0.67
C LEU A 211 11.57 1.36 0.29
N SER A 212 10.31 1.58 0.61
CA SER A 212 9.64 2.87 0.48
C SER A 212 9.03 3.22 1.82
N ASP A 213 9.32 4.41 2.33
CA ASP A 213 8.78 4.90 3.61
C ASP A 213 8.08 6.23 3.37
N SER A 214 6.76 6.24 3.52
CA SER A 214 5.89 7.37 3.22
C SER A 214 5.32 7.96 4.50
N ALA A 215 5.47 9.26 4.68
CA ALA A 215 4.81 10.04 5.70
C ALA A 215 3.74 10.94 5.06
N TYR A 216 2.53 10.87 5.61
CA TYR A 216 1.40 11.69 5.22
C TYR A 216 1.10 12.65 6.35
N GLU A 217 0.99 13.94 6.03
CA GLU A 217 0.62 14.98 6.99
C GLU A 217 -0.52 15.82 6.43
N ARG A 218 -1.47 16.21 7.27
CA ARG A 218 -2.55 17.11 6.85
C ARG A 218 -1.99 18.41 6.25
N VAL A 219 -2.67 18.92 5.23
CA VAL A 219 -2.43 20.28 4.76
C VAL A 219 -3.02 21.22 5.82
N ALA A 220 -2.15 21.98 6.49
CA ALA A 220 -2.53 23.03 7.43
C ALA A 220 -3.33 24.15 6.76
#